data_AF-A0A846NKZ1-F1
#
_entry.id   AF-A0A846NKZ1-F1
#
_cell.length_a   1.000
_cell.length_b   1.000
_cell.length_c   1.000
_cell.angle_alpha   90.00
_cell.angle_beta   90.00
_cell.angle_gamma   90.00
#
_symmetry.space_group_name_H-M   'P 1'
#
loop_
_entity.id
_entity.type
_entity.pdbx_description
1 polymer ?
#
loop_
_entity_poly.entity_id
_entity_poly.type
_entity_poly.pdbx_seq_one_letter_code
_entity_poly.pdbx_strand_id
1 'polypeptide(L)'
;RNFSFDFSWLLWLGFTPKNYYTFDYFPILPWFGITLLGIYFGNLLYKNGKRRFKIKDVSNVSIVKFLTFLGRKSLIIYLVHQPLLVIFLLILGFKVI
;
A
#
# COMPACT_ATOMS: atom_id res chain seq x y z
N ARG A 1 1.45 -27.72 14.15
CA ARG A 1 0.70 -28.35 13.02
C ARG A 1 0.57 -27.31 11.92
N ASN A 2 1.21 -27.52 10.77
CA ASN A 2 1.05 -26.63 9.61
C ASN A 2 -0.28 -26.99 8.92
N PHE A 3 -1.31 -26.19 9.15
CA PHE A 3 -2.57 -26.30 8.43
C PHE A 3 -2.34 -25.80 7.00
N SER A 4 -2.35 -26.71 6.02
CA SER A 4 -2.37 -26.35 4.60
C SER A 4 -3.78 -26.51 4.07
N PHE A 5 -4.30 -25.45 3.46
CA PHE A 5 -5.62 -25.42 2.85
C PHE A 5 -5.46 -25.55 1.33
N ASP A 6 -6.08 -26.56 0.73
CA ASP A 6 -5.98 -26.85 -0.71
C ASP A 6 -7.03 -26.09 -1.56
N PHE A 7 -7.72 -25.11 -0.96
CA PHE A 7 -8.81 -24.38 -1.59
C PHE A 7 -8.61 -22.87 -1.53
N SER A 8 -8.80 -22.20 -2.66
CA SER A 8 -8.61 -20.75 -2.82
C SER A 8 -9.78 -19.90 -2.30
N TRP A 9 -10.89 -20.52 -1.86
CA TRP A 9 -12.10 -19.81 -1.45
C TRP A 9 -11.90 -18.91 -0.22
N LEU A 10 -10.96 -19.24 0.66
CA LEU A 10 -10.68 -18.47 1.87
C LEU A 10 -9.55 -17.45 1.71
N LEU A 11 -9.10 -17.19 0.48
CA LEU A 11 -8.09 -16.17 0.21
C LEU A 11 -8.51 -14.80 0.75
N TRP A 12 -9.78 -14.41 0.68
CA TRP A 12 -10.22 -13.13 1.21
C TRP A 12 -10.07 -13.01 2.74
N LEU A 13 -10.05 -14.14 3.47
CA LEU A 13 -9.85 -14.16 4.93
C LEU A 13 -8.37 -14.26 5.35
N GLY A 14 -7.43 -14.45 4.41
CA GLY A 14 -6.01 -14.60 4.72
C GLY A 14 -5.49 -16.03 4.68
N PHE A 15 -6.33 -17.00 4.31
CA PHE A 15 -5.90 -18.38 4.17
C PHE A 15 -5.33 -18.61 2.77
N THR A 16 -4.01 -18.57 2.66
CA THR A 16 -3.29 -18.78 1.40
C THR A 16 -2.95 -20.25 1.16
N PRO A 17 -3.26 -20.80 -0.04
CA PRO A 17 -2.75 -22.10 -0.46
C PRO A 17 -1.23 -22.11 -0.54
N LYS A 18 -0.60 -23.29 -0.40
CA LYS A 18 0.86 -23.46 -0.36
C LYS A 18 1.62 -22.85 -1.55
N ASN A 19 0.99 -22.76 -2.72
CA ASN A 19 1.61 -22.26 -3.95
C ASN A 19 1.01 -20.93 -4.44
N TYR A 20 0.25 -20.23 -3.59
CA TYR A 20 -0.31 -18.93 -3.97
C TYR A 20 0.69 -17.81 -3.66
N TYR A 21 1.20 -17.18 -4.72
CA TYR A 21 2.12 -16.05 -4.62
C TYR A 21 1.63 -14.89 -5.49
N THR A 22 1.43 -13.73 -4.88
CA THR A 22 1.04 -12.50 -5.56
C THR A 22 1.61 -11.33 -4.77
N PHE A 23 2.20 -10.36 -5.47
CA PHE A 23 2.84 -9.21 -4.83
C PHE A 23 1.83 -8.27 -4.13
N ASP A 24 0.59 -8.21 -4.63
CA ASP A 24 -0.46 -7.30 -4.18
C ASP A 24 -1.61 -8.00 -3.42
N TYR A 25 -1.29 -9.04 -2.64
CA TYR A 25 -2.31 -9.75 -1.86
C TYR A 25 -2.46 -9.16 -0.45
N PHE A 26 -3.64 -8.58 -0.17
CA PHE A 26 -4.01 -8.01 1.13
C PHE A 26 -5.35 -8.56 1.62
N PRO A 27 -5.37 -9.57 2.51
CA PRO A 27 -6.60 -10.17 3.00
C PRO A 27 -7.38 -9.26 3.95
N ILE A 28 -8.66 -9.57 4.19
CA ILE A 28 -9.49 -8.81 5.15
C ILE A 28 -8.93 -8.92 6.57
N LEU A 29 -8.46 -10.09 7.00
CA LEU A 29 -7.80 -10.24 8.30
C LEU A 29 -6.28 -10.30 8.09
N PRO A 30 -5.48 -9.49 8.82
CA PRO A 30 -5.85 -8.59 9.92
C PRO A 30 -6.18 -7.15 9.49
N TRP A 31 -6.10 -6.84 8.19
CA TRP A 31 -6.13 -5.47 7.68
C TRP A 31 -7.39 -4.69 8.04
N PHE A 32 -8.53 -5.36 8.14
CA PHE A 32 -9.78 -4.78 8.61
C PHE A 32 -9.66 -4.17 10.01
N GLY A 33 -8.92 -4.80 10.92
CA GLY A 33 -8.64 -4.24 12.24
C GLY A 33 -7.84 -2.94 12.15
N ILE A 34 -6.83 -2.89 11.27
CA ILE A 34 -6.04 -1.68 11.00
C ILE A 34 -6.93 -0.58 10.39
N THR A 35 -7.83 -0.95 9.47
CA THR A 35 -8.82 -0.03 8.89
C THR A 35 -9.74 0.54 9.97
N LEU A 36 -10.26 -0.29 10.88
CA LEU A 36 -11.10 0.16 11.98
C LEU A 36 -10.36 1.11 12.94
N LEU A 37 -9.09 0.84 13.24
CA LEU A 37 -8.25 1.77 14.01
C LEU A 37 -8.12 3.12 13.28
N GLY A 38 -7.90 3.10 11.97
CA GLY A 38 -7.89 4.29 11.13
C GLY A 38 -9.20 5.08 11.19
N ILE A 39 -10.35 4.40 11.11
CA ILE A 39 -11.68 5.01 11.25
C ILE A 39 -11.86 5.61 12.64
N TYR A 40 -11.48 4.90 13.70
CA TYR A 40 -11.55 5.38 15.07
C TYR A 40 -10.72 6.66 15.25
N PHE A 41 -9.45 6.67 14.84
CA PHE A 41 -8.60 7.85 14.92
C PHE A 41 -9.10 8.98 14.01
N GLY A 42 -9.62 8.66 12.82
CA GLY A 42 -10.26 9.61 11.93
C GLY A 42 -11.42 10.34 12.62
N ASN A 43 -12.34 9.59 13.23
CA ASN A 43 -13.48 10.15 13.97
C ASN A 43 -13.03 10.97 15.20
N LEU A 44 -11.98 10.51 15.89
CA LEU A 44 -11.42 11.21 17.05
C LEU A 44 -10.77 12.54 16.68
N LEU A 45 -9.96 12.57 15.62
CA LEU A 45 -9.12 13.69 15.20
C LEU A 45 -9.81 14.67 14.23
N TYR A 46 -10.81 14.18 13.47
CA TYR A 46 -11.50 14.92 12.40
C TYR A 46 -13.03 14.92 12.59
N LYS A 47 -13.52 15.38 13.75
CA LYS A 47 -14.97 15.47 14.00
C LYS A 47 -15.65 16.34 12.94
N ASN A 48 -16.72 15.83 12.33
CA ASN A 48 -17.46 16.50 11.25
C ASN A 48 -16.57 16.87 10.04
N GLY A 49 -15.52 16.09 9.77
CA GLY A 49 -14.56 16.36 8.70
C GLY A 49 -13.61 17.53 8.98
N LYS A 50 -13.70 18.16 10.16
CA LYS A 50 -12.84 19.28 10.56
C LYS A 50 -11.72 18.79 11.47
N ARG A 51 -10.49 19.08 11.08
CA ARG A 51 -9.29 18.77 11.87
C ARG A 51 -9.35 19.51 13.22
N ARG A 52 -9.15 18.80 14.33
CA ARG A 52 -9.16 19.38 15.68
C ARG A 52 -7.84 20.01 16.13
N PHE A 53 -6.76 19.81 15.38
CA PHE A 53 -5.42 20.29 15.71
C PHE A 53 -4.87 21.19 14.61
N LYS A 54 -4.01 22.14 15.01
CA LYS A 54 -3.31 23.03 14.07
C LYS A 54 -2.02 22.37 13.61
N ILE A 55 -1.80 22.35 12.30
CA ILE A 55 -0.54 21.92 11.68
C ILE A 55 0.10 23.16 11.07
N LYS A 56 1.42 23.30 11.17
CA LYS A 56 2.14 24.37 10.47
C LYS A 56 1.99 24.18 8.96
N ASP A 57 1.69 25.26 8.26
CA ASP A 57 1.65 25.22 6.80
C ASP A 57 3.08 25.16 6.26
N VAL A 58 3.44 24.01 5.69
CA VAL A 58 4.74 23.77 5.04
C VAL A 58 4.61 23.71 3.52
N SER A 59 3.45 24.08 2.97
CA SER A 59 3.19 24.05 1.52
C SER A 59 4.18 24.88 0.72
N ASN A 60 4.78 25.91 1.32
CA ASN A 60 5.76 26.78 0.68
C ASN A 60 7.20 26.25 0.66
N VAL A 61 7.50 25.18 1.38
CA VAL A 61 8.84 24.58 1.38
C VAL A 61 9.07 23.88 0.04
N SER A 62 10.19 24.20 -0.64
CA SER A 62 10.49 23.68 -1.99
C SER A 62 10.48 22.16 -2.06
N ILE A 63 10.99 21.46 -1.04
CA ILE A 63 10.97 19.99 -0.99
C ILE A 63 9.53 19.45 -0.90
N VAL A 64 8.65 20.10 -0.14
CA VAL A 64 7.25 19.71 0.00
C VAL A 64 6.50 19.92 -1.31
N LYS A 65 6.76 21.02 -2.02
CA LYS A 65 6.19 21.27 -3.36
C LYS A 65 6.63 20.19 -4.36
N PHE A 66 7.91 19.83 -4.35
CA PHE A 66 8.44 18.79 -5.23
C PHE A 66 7.82 17.42 -4.92
N LEU A 67 7.79 17.01 -3.65
CA LEU A 67 7.14 15.77 -3.23
C LEU A 67 5.64 15.76 -3.56
N THR A 68 4.95 16.90 -3.40
CA THR A 68 3.53 17.03 -3.78
C THR A 68 3.34 16.86 -5.29
N PHE A 69 4.22 17.44 -6.11
CA PHE A 69 4.17 17.28 -7.56
C PHE A 69 4.36 15.81 -7.97
N LEU A 70 5.32 15.11 -7.37
CA LEU A 70 5.51 13.67 -7.58
C LEU A 70 4.28 12.87 -7.13
N GLY A 71 3.74 13.16 -5.95
CA GLY A 71 2.56 12.48 -5.40
C GLY A 71 1.31 12.65 -6.28
N ARG A 72 1.13 13.80 -6.95
CA ARG A 72 0.03 14.01 -7.91
C ARG A 72 0.12 13.14 -9.16
N LYS A 73 1.32 12.68 -9.50
CA LYS A 73 1.59 11.79 -10.65
C LYS A 73 1.93 10.36 -10.20
N SER A 74 1.56 9.99 -8.97
CA SER A 74 1.93 8.72 -8.36
C SER A 74 1.54 7.50 -9.20
N LEU A 75 0.37 7.51 -9.84
CA LEU A 75 -0.07 6.39 -10.69
C LEU A 75 0.83 6.19 -11.91
N ILE A 76 1.19 7.27 -12.61
CA ILE A 76 2.10 7.20 -13.76
C ILE A 76 3.47 6.72 -13.31
N ILE A 77 3.97 7.29 -12.22
CA ILE A 77 5.25 6.89 -11.62
C ILE A 77 5.22 5.39 -11.27
N TYR A 78 4.14 4.91 -10.65
CA TYR A 78 3.96 3.52 -10.28
C TYR A 78 3.99 2.60 -11.50
N LEU A 79 3.20 2.91 -12.54
CA LEU A 79 3.13 2.10 -13.76
C LEU A 79 4.43 2.08 -14.54
N VAL A 80 5.18 3.18 -14.56
CA VAL A 80 6.47 3.27 -15.26
C VAL A 80 7.60 2.63 -14.46
N HIS A 81 7.55 2.69 -13.12
CA HIS A 81 8.60 2.15 -12.28
C HIS A 81 8.67 0.62 -12.32
N GLN A 82 7.53 -0.06 -12.41
CA GLN A 82 7.45 -1.53 -12.52
C GLN A 82 8.28 -2.11 -13.70
N PRO A 83 8.06 -1.72 -14.97
CA PRO A 83 8.86 -2.21 -16.09
C PRO A 83 10.31 -1.72 -16.04
N LEU A 84 10.56 -0.49 -15.55
CA LEU A 84 11.93 0.01 -15.37
C LEU A 84 12.74 -0.85 -14.41
N LEU A 85 12.15 -1.27 -13.28
CA LEU A 85 12.81 -2.17 -12.33
C LEU A 85 13.11 -3.52 -12.97
N VAL A 86 12.16 -4.08 -13.73
CA VAL A 86 12.37 -5.35 -14.44
C VAL A 86 13.52 -5.24 -15.43
N ILE A 87 13.53 -4.19 -16.28
CA ILE A 87 14.61 -3.95 -17.25
C ILE A 87 15.96 -3.78 -16.54
N PHE A 88 15.99 -3.01 -15.46
CA PHE A 88 17.20 -2.79 -14.67
C PHE A 88 17.77 -4.09 -14.09
N LEU A 89 16.92 -4.94 -13.52
CA LEU A 89 17.32 -6.25 -13.00
C LEU A 89 17.85 -7.17 -14.11
N LEU A 90 17.23 -7.16 -15.29
CA LEU A 90 17.68 -7.95 -16.44
C LEU A 90 19.06 -7.49 -16.94
N ILE A 91 19.31 -6.17 -17.01
CA ILE A 91 20.62 -5.61 -17.39
C ILE A 91 21.72 -6.04 -16.41
N LEU A 92 21.39 -6.10 -15.12
CA LEU A 92 22.31 -6.58 -14.08
C LEU A 92 22.53 -8.11 -14.09
N GLY A 93 21.87 -8.84 -14.99
CA GLY A 93 22.03 -10.29 -15.15
C GLY A 93 21.19 -11.13 -14.19
N PHE A 94 20.22 -10.53 -13.49
CA PHE A 94 19.29 -11.29 -12.66
C PHE A 94 18.23 -11.97 -13.52
N LYS A 95 17.96 -13.25 -13.24
CA LYS A 95 16.83 -13.96 -13.82
C LYS A 95 15.55 -13.47 -13.14
N VAL A 96 14.77 -12.66 -13.84
CA VAL A 96 13.40 -12.32 -13.43
C VAL A 96 12.52 -13.54 -13.71
N ILE A 97 11.76 -13.96 -12.69
CA ILE A 97 10.97 -15.20 -12.62
C ILE A 97 9.85 -15.21 -13.64
#